data_AF-A0A4V5NY95-F1
#
_entry.id   AF-A0A4V5NY95-F1
#
_cell.length_a   1.000
_cell.length_b   1.000
_cell.length_c   1.000
_cell.angle_alpha   90.00
_cell.angle_beta   90.00
_cell.angle_gamma   90.00
#
_symmetry.space_group_name_H-M   'P 1'
#
loop_
_entity.id
_entity.type
_entity.pdbx_description
1 polymer ?
#
loop_
_entity_poly.entity_id
_entity_poly.type
_entity_poly.pdbx_seq_one_letter_code
_entity_poly.pdbx_strand_id
1 'polypeptide(L)'
;MNQAKKFLLMAMALPLLIGGCELLEAEPEEEEQVVDKTTYTYSYTCPTGRKNTIQIPNRLSASCKSNWEYYARTYGCNDANNFAEAERRKRQCP
;
A
#
# COMPACT_ATOMS: atom_id res chain seq x y z
N MET A 1 -45.59 39.01 16.67
CA MET A 1 -45.56 39.17 18.13
C MET A 1 -44.77 38.03 18.76
N ASN A 2 -43.69 38.39 19.45
CA ASN A 2 -43.11 37.79 20.65
C ASN A 2 -42.77 36.28 20.72
N GLN A 3 -41.47 36.03 20.57
CA GLN A 3 -40.60 35.31 21.51
C GLN A 3 -41.21 34.78 22.84
N ALA A 4 -40.98 33.50 23.13
CA ALA A 4 -40.74 32.93 24.47
C ALA A 4 -40.15 31.52 24.31
N LYS A 5 -38.86 31.30 24.62
CA LYS A 5 -38.30 30.88 25.92
C LYS A 5 -38.50 29.39 26.29
N LYS A 6 -37.38 28.67 26.21
CA LYS A 6 -36.85 27.56 27.05
C LYS A 6 -37.81 26.89 28.06
N PHE A 7 -37.92 25.56 27.94
CA PHE A 7 -38.17 24.56 29.00
C PHE A 7 -37.47 23.27 28.55
N LEU A 8 -36.28 22.93 29.05
CA LEU A 8 -35.96 22.04 30.19
C LEU A 8 -36.93 20.86 30.45
N LEU A 9 -36.30 19.68 30.58
CA LEU A 9 -36.66 18.49 31.36
C LEU A 9 -37.69 17.52 30.77
N MET A 10 -37.19 16.32 30.42
CA MET A 10 -37.48 15.05 31.11
C MET A 10 -37.22 13.91 30.10
N ALA A 11 -36.11 13.19 30.28
CA ALA A 11 -36.16 11.86 30.88
C ALA A 11 -37.05 10.89 30.07
N MET A 12 -36.56 10.52 28.88
CA MET A 12 -37.04 9.30 28.23
C MET A 12 -36.56 8.10 29.03
N ALA A 13 -37.50 7.53 29.77
CA ALA A 13 -37.48 6.13 30.12
C ALA A 13 -37.39 5.29 28.83
N LEU A 14 -36.46 4.34 28.79
CA LEU A 14 -36.74 2.93 28.51
C LEU A 14 -35.43 2.11 28.63
N PRO A 15 -35.30 1.22 29.62
CA PRO A 15 -34.20 0.27 29.67
C PRO A 15 -34.55 -1.03 28.92
N LEU A 16 -33.54 -1.52 28.20
CA LEU A 16 -33.20 -2.94 27.99
C LEU A 16 -34.05 -3.78 27.02
N LEU A 17 -33.58 -3.86 25.77
CA LEU A 17 -33.61 -5.09 24.95
C LEU A 17 -32.30 -5.25 24.16
N ILE A 18 -31.32 -5.88 24.82
CA ILE A 18 -30.39 -6.92 24.36
C ILE A 18 -30.09 -7.02 22.85
N GLY A 19 -28.79 -6.88 22.52
CA GLY A 19 -28.14 -7.71 21.49
C GLY A 19 -27.46 -6.96 20.34
N GLY A 20 -26.13 -6.85 20.41
CA GLY A 20 -25.28 -6.50 19.27
C GLY A 20 -24.21 -5.47 19.62
N CYS A 21 -22.95 -5.80 19.34
CA CYS A 21 -21.75 -5.01 19.61
C CYS A 21 -21.91 -3.50 19.40
N GLU A 22 -21.32 -2.76 20.34
CA GLU A 22 -21.03 -1.35 20.22
C GLU A 22 -20.52 -1.02 18.81
N LEU A 23 -21.28 -0.15 18.14
CA LEU A 23 -20.86 0.55 16.93
C LEU A 23 -19.79 1.57 17.36
N LEU A 24 -18.62 1.07 17.73
CA LEU A 24 -17.40 1.86 17.80
C LEU A 24 -17.12 2.25 16.36
N GLU A 25 -17.32 3.53 16.03
CA GLU A 25 -16.84 4.14 14.80
C GLU A 25 -15.36 3.78 14.66
N ALA A 26 -15.08 2.81 13.79
CA ALA A 26 -13.74 2.46 13.38
C ALA A 26 -13.21 3.67 12.62
N GLU A 27 -12.51 4.54 13.33
CA GLU A 27 -11.54 5.44 12.72
C GLU A 27 -10.67 4.61 11.78
N PRO A 28 -10.41 5.06 10.54
CA PRO A 28 -9.58 4.31 9.61
C PRO A 28 -8.21 4.15 10.26
N GLU A 29 -7.91 2.93 10.74
CA GLU A 29 -6.59 2.54 11.17
C GLU A 29 -5.67 2.81 9.97
N GLU A 30 -4.86 3.87 10.06
CA GLU A 30 -3.72 4.04 9.17
C GLU A 30 -2.84 2.81 9.42
N GLU A 31 -2.91 1.83 8.51
CA GLU A 31 -2.02 0.67 8.53
C GLU A 31 -0.59 1.21 8.59
N GLU A 32 -0.01 1.15 9.80
CA GLU A 32 1.34 1.58 10.07
C GLU A 32 2.25 0.59 9.33
N GLN A 33 2.53 0.89 8.05
CA GLN A 33 3.34 0.06 7.19
C GLN A 33 4.68 -0.13 7.88
N VAL A 34 4.93 -1.33 8.38
CA VAL A 34 6.22 -1.73 8.90
C VAL A 34 7.22 -1.51 7.77
N VAL A 35 7.95 -0.40 7.83
CA VAL A 35 8.93 -0.04 6.82
C VAL A 35 10.07 -1.03 6.95
N ASP A 36 10.00 -2.12 6.19
CA ASP A 36 11.09 -3.08 6.06
C ASP A 36 12.27 -2.38 5.39
N LYS A 37 13.20 -1.88 6.22
CA LYS A 37 14.42 -1.19 5.78
C LYS A 37 15.41 -2.12 5.05
N THR A 38 15.14 -3.43 4.97
CA THR A 38 16.02 -4.36 4.25
C THR A 38 15.87 -4.27 2.73
N THR A 39 14.75 -3.73 2.25
CA THR A 39 14.46 -3.52 0.83
C THR A 39 14.08 -2.07 0.53
N TYR A 40 14.11 -1.71 -0.75
CA TYR A 40 13.45 -0.49 -1.24
C TYR A 40 12.46 -0.87 -2.32
N THR A 41 11.40 -0.08 -2.44
CA THR A 41 10.40 -0.22 -3.50
C THR A 41 10.91 0.44 -4.76
N TYR A 42 11.13 -0.35 -5.80
CA TYR A 42 11.40 0.13 -7.15
C TYR A 42 10.11 0.16 -7.96
N SER A 43 9.70 1.35 -8.40
CA SER A 43 8.51 1.57 -9.21
C SER A 43 8.89 1.88 -10.66
N TYR A 44 8.21 1.26 -11.61
CA TYR A 44 8.43 1.50 -13.04
C TYR A 44 7.13 1.47 -13.83
N THR A 45 7.12 2.17 -14.96
CA THR A 45 5.98 2.22 -15.88
C THR A 45 6.36 1.58 -17.20
N CYS A 46 5.56 0.63 -17.66
CA CYS A 46 5.73 0.00 -18.96
C CYS A 46 5.30 0.92 -20.09
N PRO A 47 5.76 0.71 -21.33
CA PRO A 47 5.32 1.48 -22.49
C PRO A 47 3.80 1.47 -22.71
N THR A 48 3.11 0.45 -22.22
CA THR A 48 1.64 0.33 -22.23
C THR A 48 0.94 1.23 -21.20
N GLY A 49 1.68 1.96 -20.37
CA GLY A 49 1.16 2.78 -19.28
C GLY A 49 0.92 2.02 -17.96
N ARG A 50 1.09 0.69 -17.94
CA ARG A 50 0.95 -0.11 -16.71
C ARG A 50 2.09 0.22 -15.73
N LYS A 51 1.73 0.60 -14.50
CA LYS A 51 2.67 0.77 -13.39
C LYS A 51 2.86 -0.55 -12.66
N ASN A 52 4.10 -0.84 -12.29
CA ASN A 52 4.45 -2.01 -11.48
C ASN A 52 5.47 -1.60 -10.42
N THR A 53 5.53 -2.38 -9.35
CA THR A 53 6.49 -2.19 -8.26
C THR A 53 7.12 -3.52 -7.89
N ILE A 54 8.37 -3.49 -7.42
CA ILE A 54 9.05 -4.63 -6.80
C ILE A 54 9.87 -4.19 -5.59
N GLN A 55 10.14 -5.11 -4.67
CA GLN A 55 11.07 -4.89 -3.57
C GLN A 55 12.48 -5.36 -3.97
N ILE A 56 13.48 -4.49 -3.83
CA ILE A 56 14.89 -4.81 -4.11
C ILE A 56 15.71 -4.69 -2.82
N PRO A 57 16.54 -5.69 -2.46
CA PRO A 57 17.33 -5.62 -1.24
C PRO A 57 18.35 -4.47 -1.23
N ASN A 58 18.39 -3.72 -0.14
CA ASN A 58 19.30 -2.59 0.05
C ASN A 58 20.77 -3.01 0.12
N ARG A 59 21.04 -4.24 0.57
CA ARG A 59 22.37 -4.85 0.71
C ARG A 59 23.12 -5.10 -0.61
N LEU A 60 22.42 -5.06 -1.74
CA LEU A 60 23.03 -5.29 -3.05
C LEU A 60 23.96 -4.12 -3.43
N SER A 61 25.00 -4.42 -4.20
CA SER A 61 25.81 -3.38 -4.85
C SER A 61 24.96 -2.56 -5.81
N ALA A 62 25.40 -1.34 -6.14
CA ALA A 62 24.70 -0.48 -7.10
C ALA A 62 24.53 -1.15 -8.47
N SER A 63 25.56 -1.88 -8.93
CA SER A 63 25.49 -2.65 -10.18
C SER A 63 24.41 -3.73 -10.12
N CYS A 64 24.29 -4.43 -9.00
CA CYS A 64 23.27 -5.45 -8.84
C CYS A 64 21.87 -4.89 -8.72
N LYS A 65 21.69 -3.77 -8.01
CA LYS A 65 20.41 -3.04 -8.00
C LYS A 65 19.96 -2.72 -9.43
N SER A 66 20.84 -2.16 -10.26
CA SER A 66 20.54 -1.87 -11.66
C SER A 66 20.18 -3.11 -12.49
N ASN A 67 20.88 -4.24 -12.27
CA ASN A 67 20.57 -5.50 -12.93
C ASN A 67 19.19 -6.05 -12.53
N TRP A 68 18.85 -5.97 -11.24
CA TRP A 68 17.53 -6.34 -10.72
C TRP A 68 16.42 -5.44 -11.29
N GLU A 69 16.63 -4.12 -11.34
CA GLU A 69 15.71 -3.16 -11.94
C GLU A 69 15.49 -3.39 -13.44
N TYR A 70 16.57 -3.72 -14.17
CA TYR A 70 16.47 -4.08 -15.58
C TYR A 70 15.67 -5.35 -15.77
N TYR A 71 16.02 -6.42 -15.03
CA TYR A 71 15.29 -7.68 -15.06
C TYR A 71 13.79 -7.49 -14.78
N ALA A 72 13.47 -6.74 -13.72
CA ALA A 72 12.09 -6.46 -13.33
C ALA A 72 11.31 -5.72 -14.44
N ARG A 73 11.90 -4.69 -15.05
CA ARG A 73 11.28 -3.98 -16.16
C ARG A 73 11.07 -4.88 -17.36
N THR A 74 12.07 -5.66 -17.75
CA THR A 74 11.98 -6.52 -18.93
C THR A 74 10.85 -7.54 -18.78
N TYR A 75 10.82 -8.28 -17.68
CA TYR A 75 9.78 -9.29 -17.44
C TYR A 75 8.42 -8.66 -17.10
N GLY A 76 8.41 -7.61 -16.28
CA GLY A 76 7.18 -6.91 -15.89
C GLY A 76 6.48 -6.21 -17.06
N CYS A 77 7.23 -5.81 -18.09
CA CYS A 77 6.69 -5.21 -19.31
C CYS A 77 6.60 -6.17 -20.49
N ASN A 78 6.91 -7.46 -20.29
CA ASN A 78 6.93 -8.48 -21.35
C ASN A 78 7.78 -8.06 -22.57
N ASP A 79 8.94 -7.45 -22.31
CA ASP A 79 9.88 -7.02 -23.34
C ASP A 79 10.72 -8.21 -23.81
N ALA A 80 10.09 -9.07 -24.63
CA ALA A 80 10.64 -10.35 -25.04
C ALA A 80 11.98 -10.26 -25.78
N ASN A 81 12.24 -9.12 -26.45
CA ASN A 81 13.49 -8.87 -27.16
C ASN A 81 14.70 -8.82 -26.21
N ASN A 82 14.46 -8.54 -24.92
CA ASN A 82 15.50 -8.30 -23.92
C ASN A 82 15.60 -9.40 -22.85
N PHE A 83 14.81 -10.49 -22.93
CA PHE A 83 14.83 -11.55 -21.91
C PHE A 83 16.21 -12.20 -21.73
N ALA A 84 16.90 -12.53 -22.82
CA ALA A 84 18.22 -13.15 -22.74
C ALA A 84 19.25 -12.27 -22.01
N GLU A 85 19.20 -10.96 -22.27
CA GLU A 85 20.07 -9.99 -21.62
C GLU A 85 19.71 -9.79 -20.15
N ALA A 86 18.40 -9.73 -19.84
CA ALA A 86 17.91 -9.61 -18.48
C ALA A 86 18.38 -10.77 -17.61
N GLU A 87 18.25 -12.00 -18.11
CA GLU A 87 18.77 -13.22 -17.47
C GLU A 87 20.28 -13.15 -17.25
N ARG A 88 21.04 -12.77 -18.29
CA ARG A 88 22.50 -12.65 -18.19
C ARG A 88 22.92 -11.65 -17.11
N ARG A 89 22.22 -10.52 -16.99
CA ARG A 89 22.47 -9.50 -15.96
C ARG A 89 22.07 -10.00 -14.56
N LYS A 90 20.91 -10.63 -14.44
CA LYS A 90 20.40 -11.11 -13.15
C LYS A 90 21.29 -12.20 -12.55
N ARG A 91 21.86 -13.09 -13.38
CA ARG A 91 22.78 -14.17 -12.96
C ARG A 91 24.11 -13.67 -12.37
N GLN A 92 24.50 -12.43 -12.65
CA GLN A 92 25.70 -11.82 -12.07
C GLN A 92 25.50 -11.36 -10.62
N CYS A 93 24.28 -11.49 -10.10
CA CYS A 93 23.87 -10.95 -8.83
C CYS A 93 23.13 -12.00 -7.99
N PRO A 94 23.34 -12.00 -6.66
CA PRO A 94 22.53 -12.81 -5.77
C PRO A 94 21.05 -12.42 -5.85
#